data_AF-A0A257JAX3-F1
#
_entry.id   AF-A0A257JAX3-F1
#
_cell.length_a   1.000
_cell.length_b   1.000
_cell.length_c   1.000
_cell.angle_alpha   90.00
_cell.angle_beta   90.00
_cell.angle_gamma   90.00
#
_symmetry.space_group_name_H-M   'P 1'
#
loop_
_entity.id
_entity.type
_entity.pdbx_description
1 polymer ?
#
loop_
_entity_poly.entity_id
_entity_poly.type
_entity_poly.pdbx_seq_one_letter_code
_entity_poly.pdbx_strand_id
1 'polypeptide(L)' 'MEAHGLSVTDAASHLGVTRQALTNLLTGKAGLSAEMAIRFEKVFGTRAQTLLKMQLSFELAQARANEDGIKVNPLAA' A
#
# COMPACT_ATOMS: atom_id res chain seq x y z
N MET A 1 -6.79 -11.76 5.13
CA MET A 1 -6.23 -13.14 5.06
C MET A 1 -7.05 -14.07 5.93
N GLU A 2 -7.35 -13.65 7.16
CA GLU A 2 -8.28 -14.32 8.06
C GLU A 2 -9.66 -14.57 7.44
N ALA A 3 -10.19 -13.62 6.65
CA ALA A 3 -11.43 -13.82 5.88
C ALA A 3 -11.38 -14.98 4.86
N HIS A 4 -10.18 -15.39 4.44
CA HIS A 4 -9.95 -16.55 3.57
C HIS A 4 -9.36 -17.75 4.34
N GLY A 5 -9.24 -17.66 5.67
CA GLY A 5 -8.61 -18.70 6.51
C GLY A 5 -7.12 -18.91 6.25
N LEU A 6 -6.44 -17.98 5.57
CA LEU A 6 -5.03 -18.12 5.19
C LEU A 6 -4.09 -17.57 6.27
N SER A 7 -3.01 -18.31 6.54
CA SER A 7 -1.88 -17.75 7.29
C SER A 7 -1.15 -16.70 6.45
N VAL A 8 -0.37 -15.83 7.12
CA VAL A 8 0.47 -14.84 6.43
C VAL A 8 1.49 -15.53 5.51
N THR A 9 1.98 -16.71 5.88
CA THR A 9 2.92 -17.48 5.07
C THR A 9 2.26 -17.97 3.78
N ASP A 10 1.06 -18.55 3.87
CA ASP A 10 0.36 -19.10 2.71
C ASP A 10 -0.01 -18.00 1.72
N ALA A 11 -0.52 -16.89 2.23
CA ALA A 11 -0.86 -15.77 1.39
C ALA A 11 0.36 -15.08 0.75
N ALA A 12 1.50 -15.04 1.43
CA ALA A 12 2.75 -14.56 0.82
C ALA A 12 3.16 -15.44 -0.36
N SER A 13 3.03 -16.76 -0.22
CA SER A 13 3.25 -17.72 -1.31
C SER A 13 2.30 -17.49 -2.48
N HIS A 14 1.00 -17.31 -2.23
CA HIS A 14 0.02 -17.01 -3.29
C HIS A 14 0.28 -15.68 -4.00
N LEU A 15 0.73 -14.66 -3.25
CA LEU A 15 1.11 -13.36 -3.80
C LEU A 15 2.47 -13.41 -4.53
N GLY A 16 3.25 -14.49 -4.39
CA GLY A 16 4.57 -14.64 -4.97
C GLY A 16 5.59 -13.65 -4.37
N VAL A 17 5.52 -13.42 -3.06
CA VAL A 17 6.39 -12.49 -2.31
C VAL A 17 6.92 -13.16 -1.05
N THR A 18 7.94 -12.58 -0.42
CA THR A 18 8.43 -13.10 0.86
C THR A 18 7.42 -12.80 1.98
N ARG A 19 7.37 -13.67 2.98
CA ARG A 19 6.59 -13.43 4.21
C ARG A 19 6.95 -12.08 4.83
N GLN A 20 8.22 -11.71 4.83
CA GLN A 20 8.66 -10.43 5.41
C GLN A 20 8.13 -9.23 4.63
N ALA A 21 8.13 -9.28 3.29
CA ALA A 21 7.56 -8.20 2.47
C ALA A 21 6.06 -8.00 2.77
N LEU A 22 5.32 -9.10 2.86
CA LEU A 22 3.91 -9.05 3.22
C LEU A 22 3.69 -8.55 4.65
N THR A 23 4.46 -9.03 5.64
CA THR A 23 4.38 -8.54 7.02
C THR A 23 4.67 -7.04 7.11
N ASN A 24 5.68 -6.55 6.40
CA ASN A 24 6.01 -5.12 6.39
C ASN A 24 4.86 -4.29 5.82
N LEU A 25 4.19 -4.76 4.78
CA LEU A 25 3.00 -4.13 4.23
C LEU A 25 1.83 -4.14 5.24
N LEU A 26 1.51 -5.29 5.83
CA LEU A 26 0.40 -5.45 6.78
C LEU A 26 0.59 -4.63 8.07
N THR A 27 1.84 -4.40 8.46
CA THR A 27 2.19 -3.60 9.64
C THR A 27 2.45 -2.12 9.32
N GLY A 28 2.24 -1.69 8.06
CA GLY A 28 2.44 -0.30 7.63
C GLY A 28 3.89 0.16 7.56
N LYS A 29 4.87 -0.75 7.71
CA LYS A 29 6.30 -0.46 7.57
C LYS A 29 6.73 -0.27 6.11
N ALA A 30 5.90 -0.72 5.17
CA ALA A 30 6.06 -0.48 3.74
C ALA A 30 4.72 -0.05 3.14
N GLY A 31 4.77 0.91 2.21
CA GLY A 31 3.58 1.31 1.44
C GLY A 31 3.20 0.27 0.38
N LEU A 32 1.93 0.29 -0.04
CA LEU A 32 1.45 -0.57 -1.11
C LEU A 32 1.94 -0.08 -2.49
N SER A 33 2.85 -0.82 -3.12
CA SER A 33 3.28 -0.55 -4.50
C SER A 33 2.23 -0.99 -5.53
N ALA A 34 2.34 -0.46 -6.76
CA ALA A 34 1.47 -0.83 -7.86
C ALA A 34 1.57 -2.33 -8.22
N GLU A 35 2.78 -2.89 -8.24
CA GLU A 35 2.97 -4.32 -8.50
C GLU A 35 2.30 -5.17 -7.41
N MET A 36 2.46 -4.79 -6.14
CA MET A 36 1.81 -5.48 -5.03
C MET A 36 0.29 -5.38 -5.12
N ALA A 37 -0.26 -4.20 -5.44
CA ALA A 37 -1.70 -4.04 -5.64
C ALA A 37 -2.25 -4.96 -6.75
N ILE A 38 -1.52 -5.12 -7.86
CA ILE A 38 -1.89 -6.05 -8.94
C ILE A 38 -1.81 -7.51 -8.45
N ARG A 39 -0.81 -7.88 -7.64
CA ARG A 39 -0.76 -9.21 -7.01
C ARG A 39 -1.99 -9.47 -6.15
N PHE A 40 -2.40 -8.48 -5.33
CA PHE A 40 -3.62 -8.57 -4.53
C PHE A 40 -4.88 -8.69 -5.41
N GLU A 41 -4.98 -7.96 -6.51
CA GLU A 41 -6.11 -8.09 -7.44
C GLU A 41 -6.19 -9.48 -8.04
N LYS A 42 -5.06 -10.04 -8.48
CA LYS A 42 -5.01 -11.39 -9.07
C LYS A 42 -5.38 -12.50 -8.08
N VAL A 43 -5.04 -12.35 -6.80
CA VAL A 43 -5.25 -13.38 -5.78
C VAL A 43 -6.60 -13.23 -5.07
N PHE A 44 -7.00 -12.00 -4.73
CA PHE A 44 -8.18 -11.73 -3.90
C PHE A 44 -9.33 -11.05 -4.64
N GLY A 45 -9.14 -10.67 -5.91
CA GLY A 45 -10.17 -10.02 -6.73
C GLY A 45 -10.41 -8.54 -6.40
N THR A 46 -9.71 -7.98 -5.42
CA THR A 46 -9.84 -6.55 -5.07
C THR A 46 -9.10 -5.69 -6.08
N ARG A 47 -9.82 -4.75 -6.73
CA ARG A 47 -9.22 -3.87 -7.74
C ARG A 47 -7.99 -3.13 -7.19
N ALA A 48 -6.87 -3.25 -7.89
CA ALA A 48 -5.59 -2.61 -7.56
C ALA A 48 -5.75 -1.09 -7.46
N GLN A 49 -6.54 -0.49 -8.35
CA GLN A 49 -6.80 0.94 -8.33
C GLN A 49 -7.50 1.39 -7.03
N THR A 50 -8.40 0.58 -6.47
CA THR A 50 -9.07 0.89 -5.20
C THR A 50 -8.05 0.91 -4.07
N LEU A 51 -7.20 -0.11 -3.99
CA LEU A 51 -6.16 -0.20 -2.96
C LEU A 51 -5.16 0.95 -3.06
N LEU A 52 -4.72 1.29 -4.28
CA LEU A 52 -3.78 2.40 -4.51
C LEU A 52 -4.39 3.76 -4.17
N LYS A 53 -5.69 3.97 -4.39
CA LYS A 53 -6.37 5.21 -3.94
C LYS A 53 -6.36 5.34 -2.42
N MET A 54 -6.53 4.24 -1.69
CA MET A 54 -6.43 4.24 -0.23
C MET A 54 -4.99 4.55 0.22
N GLN A 55 -3.99 3.91 -0.41
CA GLN A 55 -2.57 4.19 -0.14
C GLN A 55 -2.24 5.67 -0.37
N LEU A 56 -2.63 6.22 -1.52
CA LEU A 56 -2.41 7.63 -1.85
C LEU A 56 -3.09 8.57 -0.85
N SER A 57 -4.32 8.26 -0.43
CA SER A 57 -5.04 9.06 0.56
C SER A 57 -4.30 9.11 1.90
N PHE A 58 -3.75 7.97 2.33
CA PHE A 58 -2.95 7.87 3.54
C PHE A 58 -1.62 8.62 3.44
N GLU A 59 -0.91 8.49 2.32
CA GLU A 59 0.34 9.22 2.06
C GLU A 59 0.11 10.74 2.03
N LEU A 60 -0.94 11.20 1.36
CA LEU A 60 -1.31 12.62 1.33
C LEU A 60 -1.68 13.13 2.72
N ALA A 61 -2.40 12.35 3.53
CA ALA A 61 -2.73 12.74 4.90
C ALA A 61 -1.47 12.92 5.77
N GLN A 62 -0.49 12.01 5.64
CA GLN A 62 0.79 12.14 6.34
C GLN A 62 1.62 13.33 5.84
N ALA A 63 1.64 13.58 4.52
CA ALA A 63 2.33 14.73 3.94
C ALA A 63 1.70 16.05 4.41
N ARG A 64 0.36 16.12 4.44
CA ARG A 64 -0.39 17.27 4.95
C ARG A 64 -0.09 17.56 6.42
N ALA A 65 0.05 16.53 7.25
CA ALA A 65 0.43 16.71 8.66
C ALA A 65 1.80 17.38 8.85
N ASN A 66 2.64 17.40 7.81
CA ASN A 66 3.97 18.02 7.83
C ASN A 66 4.12 19.11 6.75
N GLU A 67 3.00 19.63 6.23
CA GLU A 67 3.03 20.52 5.06
C GLU A 67 3.73 21.86 5.31
N ASP A 68 3.74 22.34 6.56
CA ASP A 68 4.46 23.55 6.97
C ASP A 68 5.98 23.46 6.71
N GLY A 69 6.53 22.25 6.64
CA GLY A 69 7.94 22.01 6.30
C GLY A 69 8.23 22.06 4.79
N ILE A 70 7.21 22.07 3.94
CA ILE A 70 7.34 22.03 2.48
C ILE A 70 7.57 23.43 1.95
N LYS A 71 8.84 23.74 1.61
CA LYS A 71 9.24 25.04 1.06
C LYS A 71 8.95 25.11 -0.44
N VAL A 72 8.16 26.09 -0.85
CA VAL A 72 7.81 26.35 -2.26
C VAL A 72 8.06 27.80 -2.64
N ASN A 73 8.44 28.05 -3.89
CA ASN A 73 8.50 29.39 -4.47
C ASN A 73 7.32 29.56 -5.43
N PRO A 74 6.36 30.47 -5.18
CA PRO A 74 5.23 30.66 -6.08
C PRO A 74 5.71 31.22 -7.42
N LEU A 75 5.10 30.75 -8.50
CA LEU A 75 5.30 31.35 -9.81
C LEU A 75 4.68 32.75 -9.82
N ALA A 76 5.44 33.75 -10.25
CA ALA A 76 4.92 35.10 -10.43
C ALA A 76 3.84 35.10 -11.55
N ALA A 77 2.70 35.73 -11.26
CA ALA A 77 1.64 35.97 -12.24
C ALA A 77 2.02 37.10 -13.20
#